data_AF-A0A7C3NBQ1-F1
#
_entry.id   AF-A0A7C3NBQ1-F1
#
_cell.length_a   1.000
_cell.length_b   1.000
_cell.length_c   1.000
_cell.angle_alpha   90.00
_cell.angle_beta   90.00
_cell.angle_gamma   90.00
#
_symmetry.space_group_name_H-M   'P 1'
#
loop_
_entity.id
_entity.type
_entity.pdbx_description
1 polymer ?
#
loop_
_entity_poly.entity_id
_entity_poly.type
_entity_poly.pdbx_seq_one_letter_code
_entity_poly.pdbx_strand_id
1 'polypeptide(L)'
;MLRNLKALQGYQVQASDGDLGVLEEFYVDTRDWAIGYIVVSSNQGQPDQKLILSTNAVDYLSETDQTIFLTTALSQTKSDLEIDLDQPDDDFRLRSAQTMIGYDIHARDGDIGHVEDFIVDDQTWMINYMIVNTGNWLPGRNVVVSPSCIETIDWSESKVHMELFRETIEKSPEFDLQFLQ
;
A
#
# COMPACT_ATOMS: atom_id res chain seq x y z
N MET A 1 9.70 3.48 10.41
CA MET A 1 10.44 2.22 10.13
C MET A 1 9.86 1.64 8.86
N LEU A 2 10.69 1.00 8.03
CA LEU A 2 10.20 0.38 6.80
C LEU A 2 9.48 -0.93 7.09
N ARG A 3 8.27 -1.09 6.54
CA ARG A 3 7.39 -2.24 6.75
C ARG A 3 6.88 -2.76 5.40
N ASN A 4 6.68 -4.08 5.31
CA ASN A 4 5.89 -4.65 4.22
C ASN A 4 4.42 -4.30 4.42
N LEU A 5 3.76 -3.80 3.38
CA LEU A 5 2.37 -3.34 3.47
C LEU A 5 1.41 -4.49 3.76
N LYS A 6 1.59 -5.67 3.14
CA LYS A 6 0.80 -6.87 3.47
C LYS A 6 0.95 -7.29 4.94
N ALA A 7 2.09 -7.06 5.57
CA ALA A 7 2.31 -7.45 6.97
C ALA A 7 1.49 -6.63 7.97
N LEU A 8 0.99 -5.46 7.56
CA LEU A 8 0.14 -4.61 8.38
C LEU A 8 -1.36 -4.96 8.25
N GLN A 9 -1.76 -5.65 7.18
CA GLN A 9 -3.15 -6.10 7.01
C GLN A 9 -3.56 -6.99 8.19
N GLY A 10 -4.79 -6.82 8.66
CA GLY A 10 -5.30 -7.58 9.82
C GLY A 10 -4.94 -6.97 11.18
N TYR A 11 -4.15 -5.90 11.23
CA TYR A 11 -3.89 -5.19 12.48
C TYR A 11 -5.19 -4.63 13.07
N GLN A 12 -5.32 -4.68 14.39
CA GLN A 12 -6.41 -3.97 15.07
C GLN A 12 -6.20 -2.46 14.91
N VAL A 13 -7.29 -1.70 14.80
CA VAL A 13 -7.23 -0.24 14.79
C VAL A 13 -7.99 0.27 16.00
N GLN A 14 -7.32 1.07 16.82
CA GLN A 14 -7.85 1.56 18.09
C GLN A 14 -7.76 3.08 18.13
N ALA A 15 -8.81 3.72 18.64
CA ALA A 15 -8.78 5.11 19.03
C ALA A 15 -8.78 5.22 20.56
N SER A 16 -8.59 6.43 21.07
CA SER A 16 -8.62 6.69 22.52
C SER A 16 -9.96 6.30 23.18
N ASP A 17 -11.04 6.25 22.41
CA ASP A 17 -12.39 5.92 22.89
C ASP A 17 -12.80 4.45 22.68
N GLY A 18 -11.95 3.62 22.06
CA GLY A 18 -12.19 2.19 21.96
C GLY A 18 -11.59 1.52 20.73
N ASP A 19 -11.94 0.26 20.57
CA ASP A 19 -11.56 -0.56 19.43
C ASP A 19 -12.47 -0.26 18.22
N LEU A 20 -11.85 -0.07 17.06
CA LEU A 20 -12.54 0.32 15.83
C LEU A 20 -12.74 -0.84 14.87
N GLY A 21 -12.03 -1.95 15.07
CA GLY A 21 -12.03 -3.10 14.18
C GLY A 21 -10.69 -3.36 13.54
N VAL A 22 -10.72 -3.91 12.32
CA VAL A 22 -9.54 -4.53 11.69
C VAL A 22 -9.17 -3.83 10.39
N LEU A 23 -7.89 -3.51 10.24
CA LEU A 23 -7.33 -2.96 9.00
C LEU A 23 -7.46 -3.96 7.85
N GLU A 24 -8.01 -3.50 6.73
CA GLU A 24 -8.31 -4.32 5.56
C GLU A 24 -7.65 -3.82 4.28
N GLU A 25 -7.68 -2.51 4.04
CA GLU A 25 -7.29 -1.90 2.77
C GLU A 25 -6.43 -0.65 2.99
N PHE A 26 -5.53 -0.39 2.04
CA PHE A 26 -4.74 0.84 1.99
C PHE A 26 -5.03 1.57 0.68
N TYR A 27 -5.25 2.88 0.75
CA TYR A 27 -5.40 3.74 -0.43
C TYR A 27 -4.18 4.64 -0.61
N VAL A 28 -3.53 4.46 -1.75
CA VAL A 28 -2.31 5.16 -2.17
C VAL A 28 -2.69 6.31 -3.08
N ASP A 29 -2.17 7.51 -2.81
CA ASP A 29 -2.13 8.60 -3.78
C ASP A 29 -0.97 8.36 -4.74
N THR A 30 -1.30 8.06 -5.99
CA THR A 30 -0.33 7.66 -7.02
C THR A 30 0.51 8.81 -7.56
N ARG A 31 0.22 10.07 -7.17
CA ARG A 31 1.08 11.21 -7.51
C ARG A 31 2.36 11.24 -6.71
N ASP A 32 2.24 10.99 -5.41
CA ASP A 32 3.31 11.18 -4.43
C ASP A 32 3.65 9.89 -3.70
N TRP A 33 2.89 8.82 -3.95
CA TRP A 33 3.08 7.50 -3.34
C TRP A 33 2.88 7.50 -1.83
N ALA A 34 2.09 8.44 -1.31
CA ALA A 34 1.63 8.42 0.08
C ALA A 34 0.42 7.49 0.24
N ILE A 35 0.39 6.71 1.32
CA ILE A 35 -0.84 6.08 1.78
C ILE A 35 -1.66 7.17 2.48
N GLY A 36 -2.71 7.66 1.83
CA GLY A 36 -3.56 8.72 2.36
C GLY A 36 -4.64 8.21 3.32
N TYR A 37 -5.12 6.99 3.08
CA TYR A 37 -6.21 6.39 3.84
C TYR A 37 -6.01 4.90 4.09
N ILE A 38 -6.56 4.46 5.21
CA ILE A 38 -6.77 3.06 5.55
C ILE A 38 -8.27 2.77 5.64
N VAL A 39 -8.67 1.56 5.25
CA VAL A 39 -10.04 1.08 5.45
C VAL A 39 -10.04 0.04 6.56
N VAL A 40 -10.95 0.22 7.50
CA VAL A 40 -11.11 -0.63 8.67
C VAL A 40 -12.48 -1.28 8.61
N SER A 41 -12.52 -2.61 8.68
CA SER A 41 -13.77 -3.34 8.89
C SER A 41 -14.20 -3.16 10.34
N SER A 42 -15.25 -2.38 10.56
CA SER A 42 -15.74 -2.06 11.89
C SER A 42 -16.33 -3.29 12.57
N ASN A 43 -15.98 -3.49 13.84
CA ASN A 43 -16.67 -4.43 14.72
C ASN A 43 -17.79 -3.76 15.54
N GLN A 44 -17.92 -2.43 15.44
CA GLN A 44 -18.97 -1.63 16.06
C GLN A 44 -20.04 -1.31 15.01
N GLY A 45 -21.32 -1.43 15.37
CA GLY A 45 -22.42 -0.97 14.52
C GLY A 45 -22.97 -2.03 13.57
N GLN A 46 -23.16 -1.67 12.29
CA GLN A 46 -23.79 -2.56 11.30
C GLN A 46 -22.81 -3.65 10.83
N PRO A 47 -23.30 -4.85 10.48
CA PRO A 47 -22.48 -5.86 9.81
C PRO A 47 -21.84 -5.27 8.55
N ASP A 48 -20.56 -5.60 8.32
CA ASP A 48 -19.78 -5.17 7.15
C ASP A 48 -19.57 -3.65 7.01
N GLN A 49 -19.84 -2.87 8.07
CA GLN A 49 -19.55 -1.44 8.07
C GLN A 49 -18.05 -1.20 7.89
N LYS A 50 -17.69 -0.43 6.86
CA LYS A 50 -16.31 0.02 6.63
C LYS A 50 -16.12 1.44 7.15
N LEU A 51 -14.96 1.70 7.75
CA LEU A 51 -14.51 3.03 8.16
C LEU A 51 -13.32 3.42 7.30
N ILE A 52 -13.37 4.59 6.67
CA ILE A 52 -12.25 5.17 5.93
C ILE A 52 -11.58 6.20 6.83
N LEU A 53 -10.31 5.98 7.16
CA LEU A 53 -9.56 6.79 8.12
C LEU A 53 -8.32 7.34 7.44
N SER A 54 -8.05 8.63 7.61
CA SER A 54 -6.81 9.22 7.12
C SER A 54 -5.62 8.72 7.95
N THR A 55 -4.52 8.41 7.28
CA THR A 55 -3.24 8.04 7.94
C THR A 55 -2.68 9.17 8.81
N ASN A 56 -3.08 10.43 8.58
CA ASN A 56 -2.74 11.56 9.46
C ASN A 56 -3.30 11.43 10.88
N ALA A 57 -4.32 10.58 11.08
CA ALA A 57 -4.86 10.31 12.40
C ALA A 57 -4.06 9.23 13.15
N VAL A 58 -3.17 8.50 12.48
CA VAL A 58 -2.34 7.48 13.12
C VAL A 58 -1.31 8.15 14.02
N ASP A 59 -1.29 7.76 15.29
CA ASP A 59 -0.29 8.18 16.26
C ASP A 59 0.95 7.28 16.15
N TYR A 60 0.76 5.98 16.35
CA TYR A 60 1.83 4.99 16.22
C TYR A 60 1.27 3.59 15.93
N LEU A 61 2.21 2.70 15.58
CA LEU A 61 1.95 1.29 15.34
C LEU A 61 2.67 0.45 16.41
N SER A 62 1.94 -0.44 17.08
CA SER A 62 2.49 -1.48 17.95
C SER A 62 2.59 -2.78 17.17
N GLU A 63 3.81 -3.21 16.88
CA GLU A 63 4.07 -4.49 16.22
C GLU A 63 3.80 -5.68 17.16
N THR A 64 4.13 -5.51 18.45
CA THR A 64 3.92 -6.55 19.47
C THR A 64 2.45 -6.90 19.63
N ASP A 65 1.59 -5.88 19.60
CA ASP A 65 0.15 -6.06 19.77
C ASP A 65 -0.60 -6.10 18.43
N GLN A 66 0.13 -6.00 17.30
CA GLN A 66 -0.44 -5.88 15.96
C GLN A 66 -1.58 -4.85 15.91
N THR A 67 -1.32 -3.66 16.42
CA THR A 67 -2.34 -2.60 16.62
C THR A 67 -1.86 -1.26 16.08
N ILE A 68 -2.75 -0.55 15.38
CA ILE A 68 -2.58 0.84 14.95
C ILE A 68 -3.37 1.72 15.91
N PHE A 69 -2.70 2.66 16.57
CA PHE A 69 -3.33 3.61 17.49
C PHE A 69 -3.56 4.95 16.80
N LEU A 70 -4.76 5.51 16.99
CA LEU A 70 -5.13 6.81 16.46
C LEU A 70 -5.07 7.89 17.54
N THR A 71 -4.65 9.10 17.14
CA THR A 71 -4.56 10.28 18.02
C THR A 71 -5.95 10.80 18.44
N THR A 72 -6.97 10.60 17.61
CA THR A 72 -8.28 11.24 17.74
C THR A 72 -9.40 10.22 17.93
N ALA A 73 -10.38 10.55 18.77
CA ALA A 73 -11.60 9.76 18.98
C ALA A 73 -12.45 9.68 17.70
N LEU A 74 -13.06 8.53 17.41
CA LEU A 74 -13.89 8.36 16.21
C LEU A 74 -15.04 9.36 16.13
N SER A 75 -15.62 9.74 17.27
CA SER A 75 -16.66 10.77 17.37
C SER A 75 -16.23 12.14 16.84
N GLN A 76 -14.93 12.37 16.70
CA GLN A 76 -14.32 13.60 16.20
C GLN A 76 -13.71 13.42 14.80
N THR A 77 -13.54 12.18 14.35
CA THR A 77 -13.21 11.83 12.96
C THR A 77 -14.45 12.09 12.13
N LYS A 78 -14.55 13.33 11.65
CA LYS A 78 -15.67 13.81 10.85
C LYS A 78 -15.97 12.81 9.73
N SER A 79 -17.23 12.41 9.65
CA SER A 79 -17.90 11.66 8.58
C SER A 79 -17.86 12.41 7.22
N ASP A 80 -16.73 13.05 6.91
CA ASP A 80 -16.55 13.97 5.77
C ASP A 80 -15.82 13.29 4.60
N LEU A 81 -15.51 12.01 4.69
CA LEU A 81 -14.94 11.24 3.59
C LEU A 81 -15.99 10.27 3.06
N GLU A 82 -17.02 10.83 2.43
CA GLU A 82 -17.66 10.15 1.29
C GLU A 82 -16.65 10.13 0.13
N ILE A 83 -15.50 9.48 0.32
CA ILE A 83 -14.71 9.06 -0.84
C ILE A 83 -15.51 7.89 -1.39
N ASP A 84 -16.22 8.13 -2.49
CA ASP A 84 -16.84 7.07 -3.26
C ASP A 84 -15.72 6.27 -3.93
N LEU A 85 -15.17 5.31 -3.17
CA LEU A 85 -14.12 4.40 -3.60
C LEU A 85 -14.56 3.50 -4.77
N ASP A 86 -15.88 3.44 -5.02
CA ASP A 86 -16.49 2.68 -6.12
C ASP A 86 -16.70 3.55 -7.39
N GLN A 87 -16.54 4.87 -7.33
CA GLN A 87 -16.52 5.70 -8.53
C GLN A 87 -15.09 5.73 -9.06
N PRO A 88 -14.86 5.32 -10.33
CA PRO A 88 -13.65 5.68 -11.02
C PRO A 88 -13.68 7.19 -11.20
N ASP A 89 -13.13 7.92 -10.24
CA ASP A 89 -12.85 9.34 -10.40
C ASP A 89 -12.01 9.45 -11.68
N ASP A 90 -12.42 10.32 -12.61
CA ASP A 90 -11.68 10.59 -13.87
C ASP A 90 -10.23 11.03 -13.57
N ASP A 91 -9.96 11.39 -12.31
CA ASP A 91 -8.65 11.60 -11.72
C ASP A 91 -8.28 10.39 -10.83
N PHE A 92 -7.60 9.40 -11.43
CA PHE A 92 -7.19 8.12 -10.84
C PHE A 92 -6.13 8.19 -9.72
N ARG A 93 -6.23 9.21 -8.86
CA ARG A 93 -5.22 9.58 -7.87
C ARG A 93 -5.14 8.55 -6.77
N LEU A 94 -6.28 8.19 -6.18
CA LEU A 94 -6.36 7.24 -5.08
C LEU A 94 -6.59 5.82 -5.60
N ARG A 95 -5.79 4.89 -5.10
CA ARG A 95 -5.81 3.49 -5.52
C ARG A 95 -5.65 2.53 -4.36
N SER A 96 -6.48 1.50 -4.38
CA SER A 96 -6.31 0.32 -3.55
C SER A 96 -4.92 -0.29 -3.83
N ALA A 97 -4.11 -0.42 -2.78
CA ALA A 97 -2.82 -1.09 -2.88
C ALA A 97 -2.99 -2.56 -3.29
N GLN A 98 -4.05 -3.20 -2.79
CA GLN A 98 -4.42 -4.58 -3.09
C GLN A 98 -4.74 -4.75 -4.58
N THR A 99 -5.38 -3.76 -5.21
CA THR A 99 -5.66 -3.76 -6.65
C THR A 99 -4.36 -3.68 -7.46
N MET A 100 -3.40 -2.86 -7.03
CA MET A 100 -2.10 -2.73 -7.71
C MET A 100 -1.19 -3.95 -7.52
N ILE A 101 -1.34 -4.69 -6.42
CA ILE A 101 -0.63 -5.97 -6.22
C ILE A 101 -1.06 -6.94 -7.32
N GLY A 102 -0.09 -7.55 -7.98
CA GLY A 102 -0.28 -8.42 -9.14
C GLY A 102 -0.24 -7.70 -10.49
N TYR A 103 -0.12 -6.37 -10.53
CA TYR A 103 0.06 -5.65 -11.80
C TYR A 103 1.37 -6.08 -12.47
N ASP A 104 1.34 -6.30 -13.77
CA ASP A 104 2.53 -6.63 -14.55
C ASP A 104 3.48 -5.42 -14.56
N ILE A 105 4.78 -5.67 -14.49
CA ILE A 105 5.81 -4.65 -14.62
C ILE A 105 6.49 -4.75 -15.98
N HIS A 106 6.45 -3.65 -16.72
CA HIS A 106 7.10 -3.51 -18.01
C HIS A 106 8.29 -2.54 -17.90
N ALA A 107 9.50 -3.07 -18.05
CA ALA A 107 10.71 -2.26 -18.25
C ALA A 107 10.78 -1.76 -19.70
N ARG A 108 11.68 -0.82 -20.00
CA ARG A 108 11.82 -0.20 -21.34
C ARG A 108 11.99 -1.18 -22.49
N ASP A 109 12.55 -2.36 -22.22
CA ASP A 109 12.89 -3.37 -23.22
C ASP A 109 12.17 -4.72 -22.99
N GLY A 110 11.18 -4.79 -22.09
CA GLY A 110 10.35 -5.98 -21.90
C GLY A 110 9.77 -6.15 -20.50
N ASP A 111 8.86 -7.10 -20.37
CA ASP A 111 8.24 -7.47 -19.10
C ASP A 111 9.26 -8.09 -18.13
N ILE A 112 9.09 -7.81 -16.84
CA ILE A 112 10.01 -8.26 -15.78
C ILE A 112 9.35 -9.04 -14.66
N GLY A 113 8.02 -9.18 -14.66
CA GLY A 113 7.29 -9.81 -13.57
C GLY A 113 6.07 -9.00 -13.15
N HIS A 114 5.70 -9.06 -11.87
CA HIS A 114 4.54 -8.34 -11.33
C HIS A 114 4.82 -7.75 -9.94
N VAL A 115 3.98 -6.80 -9.54
CA VAL A 115 3.97 -6.24 -8.18
C VAL A 115 3.67 -7.34 -7.18
N GLU A 116 4.59 -7.59 -6.24
CA GLU A 116 4.39 -8.54 -5.15
C GLU A 116 3.85 -7.84 -3.90
N ASP A 117 4.46 -6.73 -3.49
CA ASP A 117 4.07 -5.96 -2.29
C ASP A 117 4.71 -4.56 -2.33
N PHE A 118 4.46 -3.74 -1.31
CA PHE A 118 5.05 -2.42 -1.13
C PHE A 118 5.80 -2.33 0.21
N ILE A 119 6.86 -1.52 0.24
CA ILE A 119 7.59 -1.16 1.44
C ILE A 119 7.22 0.28 1.81
N VAL A 120 6.55 0.43 2.95
CA VAL A 120 6.07 1.71 3.48
C VAL A 120 6.90 2.14 4.69
N ASP A 121 7.16 3.44 4.85
CA ASP A 121 7.64 3.98 6.11
C ASP A 121 6.47 4.25 7.06
N ASP A 122 6.37 3.49 8.15
CA ASP A 122 5.26 3.56 9.11
C ASP A 122 5.15 4.89 9.88
N GLN A 123 6.14 5.78 9.77
CA GLN A 123 6.08 7.12 10.36
C GLN A 123 5.51 8.16 9.40
N THR A 124 5.84 8.05 8.12
CA THR A 124 5.45 9.05 7.09
C THR A 124 4.33 8.56 6.19
N TRP A 125 4.01 7.26 6.25
CA TRP A 125 3.07 6.58 5.37
C TRP A 125 3.43 6.66 3.88
N MET A 126 4.70 6.94 3.57
CA MET A 126 5.21 6.96 2.19
C MET A 126 5.61 5.56 1.73
N ILE A 127 5.22 5.19 0.52
CA ILE A 127 5.75 3.99 -0.15
C ILE A 127 7.13 4.34 -0.72
N ASN A 128 8.16 3.75 -0.12
CA ASN A 128 9.54 3.99 -0.54
C ASN A 128 9.95 3.05 -1.67
N TYR A 129 9.42 1.83 -1.66
CA TYR A 129 9.75 0.79 -2.64
C TYR A 129 8.54 -0.06 -2.99
N MET A 130 8.57 -0.59 -4.21
CA MET A 130 7.70 -1.65 -4.69
C MET A 130 8.54 -2.92 -4.81
N ILE A 131 8.06 -4.02 -4.25
CA ILE A 131 8.65 -5.35 -4.39
C ILE A 131 8.08 -5.97 -5.66
N VAL A 132 8.97 -6.43 -6.54
CA VAL A 132 8.62 -7.06 -7.82
C VAL A 132 9.07 -8.51 -7.79
N ASN A 133 8.11 -9.40 -8.00
CA ASN A 133 8.38 -10.81 -8.23
C ASN A 133 8.75 -11.01 -9.68
N THR A 134 10.01 -11.40 -9.95
CA THR A 134 10.53 -11.45 -11.32
C THR A 134 10.13 -12.70 -12.10
N GLY A 135 9.38 -13.62 -11.47
CA GLY A 135 8.78 -14.79 -12.10
C GLY A 135 9.77 -15.57 -12.97
N ASN A 136 9.40 -15.83 -14.22
CA ASN A 136 10.22 -16.61 -15.15
C ASN A 136 11.43 -15.86 -15.72
N TRP A 137 11.47 -14.53 -15.65
CA TRP A 137 12.58 -13.75 -16.19
C TRP A 137 13.84 -13.94 -15.35
N LEU A 138 13.71 -13.79 -14.02
CA LEU A 138 14.75 -14.13 -13.04
C LEU A 138 14.13 -15.05 -11.97
N PRO A 139 14.13 -16.37 -12.19
CA PRO A 139 13.45 -17.33 -11.31
C PRO A 139 13.90 -17.28 -9.86
N GLY A 140 12.92 -17.20 -8.95
CA GLY A 140 13.14 -17.26 -7.50
C GLY A 140 13.68 -15.96 -6.89
N ARG A 141 13.77 -14.88 -7.67
CA ARG A 141 14.29 -13.59 -7.22
C ARG A 141 13.17 -12.58 -7.04
N ASN A 142 13.26 -11.79 -5.97
CA ASN A 142 12.49 -10.56 -5.82
C ASN A 142 13.46 -9.37 -5.90
N VAL A 143 13.00 -8.30 -6.53
CA VAL A 143 13.75 -7.03 -6.60
C VAL A 143 12.91 -5.91 -6.02
N VAL A 144 13.57 -4.89 -5.48
CA VAL A 144 12.90 -3.65 -5.06
C VAL A 144 13.17 -2.55 -6.06
N VAL A 145 12.13 -1.83 -6.43
CA VAL A 145 12.21 -0.66 -7.30
C VAL A 145 11.60 0.53 -6.60
N SER A 146 12.19 1.72 -6.79
CA SER A 146 11.59 2.94 -6.27
C SER A 146 10.42 3.37 -7.16
N PRO A 147 9.31 3.85 -6.59
CA PRO A 147 8.22 4.43 -7.37
C PRO A 147 8.64 5.61 -8.26
N SER A 148 9.76 6.28 -7.94
CA SER A 148 10.30 7.35 -8.79
C SER A 148 10.77 6.88 -10.17
N CYS A 149 10.90 5.57 -10.39
CA CYS A 149 11.28 4.98 -11.67
C CYS A 149 10.07 4.61 -12.54
N ILE A 150 8.85 4.86 -12.06
CA ILE A 150 7.60 4.58 -12.78
C ILE A 150 7.37 5.73 -13.77
N GLU A 151 7.19 5.37 -15.03
CA GLU A 151 6.85 6.29 -16.11
C GLU A 151 5.33 6.53 -16.14
N THR A 152 4.56 5.45 -16.18
CA THR A 152 3.09 5.46 -16.21
C THR A 152 2.52 4.19 -15.59
N ILE A 153 1.24 4.24 -15.20
CA ILE A 153 0.47 3.06 -14.84
C ILE A 153 -0.71 2.96 -15.81
N ASP A 154 -0.80 1.85 -16.53
CA ASP A 154 -1.95 1.49 -17.34
C ASP A 154 -2.94 0.68 -16.48
N TRP A 155 -3.98 1.37 -16.01
CA TRP A 155 -5.03 0.78 -15.19
C TRP A 155 -5.87 -0.24 -15.95
N SER A 156 -6.03 -0.08 -17.26
CA SER A 156 -6.87 -0.95 -18.08
C SER A 156 -6.21 -2.30 -18.34
N GLU A 157 -4.88 -2.30 -18.48
CA GLU A 157 -4.07 -3.50 -18.65
C GLU A 157 -3.52 -4.04 -17.33
N SER A 158 -3.79 -3.36 -16.21
CA SER A 158 -3.20 -3.71 -14.90
C SER A 158 -1.68 -3.81 -14.98
N LYS A 159 -1.04 -2.77 -15.54
CA LYS A 159 0.39 -2.79 -15.87
C LYS A 159 1.09 -1.49 -15.48
N VAL A 160 2.29 -1.60 -14.91
CA VAL A 160 3.17 -0.49 -14.54
C VAL A 160 4.33 -0.42 -15.53
N HIS A 161 4.51 0.74 -16.16
CA HIS A 161 5.63 1.00 -17.06
C HIS A 161 6.76 1.71 -16.31
N MET A 162 7.99 1.24 -16.50
CA MET A 162 9.17 1.76 -15.84
C MET A 162 10.15 2.41 -16.82
N GLU A 163 10.86 3.43 -16.36
CA GLU A 163 11.94 4.08 -17.13
C GLU A 163 13.25 3.26 -17.16
N LEU A 164 13.31 2.13 -16.46
CA LEU A 164 14.50 1.29 -16.34
C LEU A 164 14.58 0.25 -17.44
N PHE A 165 15.81 -0.16 -17.80
CA PHE A 165 16.07 -1.34 -18.61
C PHE A 165 16.20 -2.58 -17.71
N ARG A 166 15.88 -3.75 -18.26
CA ARG A 166 16.00 -5.04 -17.58
C ARG A 166 17.38 -5.30 -17.00
N GLU A 167 18.44 -4.96 -17.75
CA GLU A 167 19.82 -5.11 -17.31
C GLU A 167 20.12 -4.30 -16.03
N THR A 168 19.53 -3.11 -15.87
CA THR A 168 19.69 -2.28 -14.67
C THR A 168 19.06 -2.95 -13.45
N ILE A 169 17.87 -3.52 -13.63
CA ILE A 169 17.13 -4.22 -12.56
C ILE A 169 17.84 -5.53 -12.18
N GLU A 170 18.34 -6.28 -13.15
CA GLU A 170 19.09 -7.52 -12.92
C GLU A 170 20.35 -7.27 -12.08
N LYS A 171 21.02 -6.13 -12.28
CA LYS A 171 22.23 -5.74 -11.53
C LYS A 171 21.94 -5.12 -10.16
N SER A 172 20.67 -4.86 -9.82
CA SER A 172 20.31 -4.35 -8.49
C SER A 172 20.58 -5.41 -7.41
N PRO A 173 20.81 -5.03 -6.14
CA PRO A 173 20.85 -6.02 -5.07
C PRO A 173 19.55 -6.83 -5.03
N GLU A 174 19.64 -8.13 -4.80
CA GLU A 174 18.46 -8.92 -4.46
C GLU A 174 17.85 -8.40 -3.16
N PHE A 175 16.52 -8.32 -3.12
CA PHE A 175 15.83 -7.91 -1.91
C PHE A 175 15.63 -9.12 -0.99
N ASP A 176 16.32 -9.13 0.15
CA ASP A 176 16.09 -10.14 1.19
C ASP A 176 14.97 -9.68 2.13
N LEU A 177 13.83 -10.38 2.04
CA LEU A 177 12.63 -10.15 2.84
C LEU A 177 12.87 -10.30 4.36
N GLN A 178 13.97 -10.93 4.78
CA GLN A 178 14.26 -11.18 6.21
C GLN A 178 14.65 -9.93 7.00
N PHE A 179 14.95 -8.79 6.35
CA PHE A 179 15.40 -7.57 7.01
C PHE A 179 14.29 -6.57 7.36
N LEU A 180 13.03 -6.89 7.07
CA LEU A 180 11.87 -6.03 7.37
C LEU A 180 10.96 -6.56 8.48
N GLN A 181 11.49 -7.35 9.41
CA GLN A 181 10.75 -7.76 10.61
C GLN A 181 10.52 -6.55 11.52
#